data_AF-A0A2P2MBB9-F1
#
_entry.id   AF-A0A2P2MBB9-F1
#
_cell.length_a   1.000
_cell.length_b   1.000
_cell.length_c   1.000
_cell.angle_alpha   90.00
_cell.angle_beta   90.00
_cell.angle_gamma   90.00
#
_symmetry.space_group_name_H-M   'P 1'
#
loop_
_entity.id
_entity.type
_entity.pdbx_description
1 polymer ?
#
loop_
_entity_poly.entity_id
_entity_poly.type
_entity_poly.pdbx_seq_one_letter_code
_entity_poly.pdbx_strand_id
1 'polypeptide(L)'
;MSYDLSVKYGLLESANNVLERNQVEQLEKFYPNHICTQSSRHMALTSEVLHKQSVIIKRVCKLFPQRRVDTDGERKDGFSGQYYQISNARLPRELDPHSVPSVELAASLGYMVQLLNLVCRYLAAPALHNSGFAGSCSRIWQRDSYWNACPSRRYIVPTTMANFSLSSSST
;
A
#
# COMPACT_ATOMS: atom_id res chain seq x y z
N MET A 1 3.95 -19.60 41.91
CA MET A 1 4.24 -20.45 40.74
C MET A 1 4.54 -19.65 39.45
N SER A 2 3.94 -18.48 39.21
CA SER A 2 4.20 -17.69 37.99
C SER A 2 5.65 -17.20 37.83
N TYR A 3 6.30 -16.76 38.92
CA TYR A 3 7.69 -16.26 38.89
C TYR A 3 8.74 -17.34 38.56
N ASP A 4 8.54 -18.57 39.03
CA ASP A 4 9.43 -19.70 38.74
C ASP A 4 9.36 -20.12 37.26
N LEU A 5 8.17 -20.00 36.65
CA LEU A 5 7.96 -20.23 35.22
C LEU A 5 8.66 -19.18 34.34
N SER A 6 8.58 -17.89 34.70
CA SER A 6 9.26 -16.84 33.95
C SER A 6 10.79 -16.94 34.02
N VAL A 7 11.32 -17.35 35.17
CA VAL A 7 12.77 -17.58 35.34
C VAL A 7 13.24 -18.78 34.52
N LYS A 8 12.48 -19.89 34.53
CA LYS A 8 12.77 -21.07 33.69
C LYS A 8 12.71 -20.76 32.20
N TYR A 9 11.74 -19.95 31.78
CA TYR A 9 11.62 -19.52 30.38
C TYR A 9 12.80 -18.63 29.97
N GLY A 10 13.21 -17.68 30.82
CA GLY A 10 14.39 -16.85 30.56
C GLY A 10 15.70 -17.65 30.50
N LEU A 11 15.85 -18.68 31.34
CA LEU A 11 17.00 -19.59 31.27
C LEU A 11 17.00 -20.40 29.96
N LEU A 12 15.84 -20.90 29.54
CA LEU A 12 15.67 -21.64 28.29
C LEU A 12 15.98 -20.77 27.07
N GLU A 13 15.49 -19.53 27.06
CA GLU A 13 15.77 -18.56 25.99
C GLU A 13 17.26 -18.21 25.93
N SER A 14 17.91 -18.03 27.08
CA SER A 14 19.37 -17.83 27.16
C SER A 14 20.14 -19.03 26.59
N ALA A 15 19.76 -20.26 26.96
CA ALA A 15 20.37 -21.48 26.45
C ALA A 15 20.17 -21.63 24.93
N ASN A 16 18.98 -21.32 24.41
CA ASN A 16 18.70 -21.32 22.97
C ASN A 16 19.56 -20.29 22.23
N ASN A 17 19.67 -19.07 22.74
CA ASN A 17 20.50 -18.03 22.14
C ASN A 17 21.99 -18.45 22.07
N VAL A 18 22.51 -19.11 23.13
CA VAL A 18 23.88 -19.64 23.13
C VAL A 18 24.03 -20.77 22.11
N LEU A 19 23.04 -21.67 22.02
CA LEU A 19 23.04 -22.76 21.06
C LEU A 19 23.03 -22.24 19.61
N GLU A 20 22.15 -21.28 19.29
CA GLU A 20 22.06 -20.65 17.97
C GLU A 20 23.38 -19.98 17.58
N ARG A 21 24.01 -19.24 18.50
CA ARG A 21 25.33 -18.62 18.25
C ARG A 21 26.39 -19.67 17.94
N ASN A 22 26.50 -20.70 18.77
CA ASN A 22 27.47 -21.77 18.55
C ASN A 22 27.23 -22.49 17.22
N GLN A 23 25.96 -22.69 16.85
CA GLN A 23 25.59 -23.29 15.57
C GLN A 23 26.02 -22.42 14.39
N VAL A 24 25.76 -21.11 14.44
CA VAL A 24 26.18 -20.16 13.40
C VAL A 24 27.71 -20.12 13.30
N GLU A 25 28.43 -20.02 14.42
CA GLU A 25 29.89 -20.02 14.43
C GLU A 25 30.49 -21.30 13.84
N GLN A 26 29.91 -22.46 14.15
CA GLN A 26 30.35 -23.72 13.55
C GLN A 26 30.05 -23.75 12.04
N LEU A 27 28.87 -23.30 11.62
CA LEU A 27 28.52 -23.24 10.20
C LEU A 27 29.43 -22.31 9.41
N GLU A 28 29.74 -21.12 9.93
CA GLU A 28 30.67 -20.17 9.32
C GLU A 28 32.09 -20.73 9.24
N LYS A 29 32.53 -21.46 10.28
CA LYS A 29 33.86 -22.07 10.32
C LYS A 29 34.02 -23.22 9.32
N PHE A 30 33.03 -24.10 9.20
CA PHE A 30 33.13 -25.33 8.40
C PHE A 30 32.60 -25.18 6.97
N TYR A 31 31.69 -24.24 6.70
CA TYR A 31 31.01 -24.10 5.40
C TYR A 31 31.01 -22.66 4.82
N PRO A 32 32.11 -21.90 4.89
CA PRO A 32 32.13 -20.50 4.45
C PRO A 32 31.83 -20.35 2.95
N ASN A 33 32.36 -21.24 2.12
CA ASN A 33 32.16 -21.22 0.67
C ASN A 33 30.70 -21.51 0.27
N HIS A 34 30.05 -22.43 1.00
CA HIS A 34 28.66 -22.76 0.76
C HIS A 34 27.75 -21.58 1.12
N ILE A 35 27.97 -20.95 2.28
CA ILE A 35 27.26 -19.75 2.72
C ILE A 35 27.45 -18.61 1.70
N CYS A 36 28.69 -18.34 1.30
CA CYS A 36 29.01 -17.31 0.32
C CYS A 36 28.32 -17.57 -1.04
N THR A 37 28.36 -18.80 -1.53
CA THR A 37 27.71 -19.20 -2.79
C THR A 37 26.19 -19.04 -2.69
N GLN A 38 25.58 -19.48 -1.59
CA GLN A 38 24.15 -19.40 -1.38
C GLN A 38 23.68 -17.95 -1.24
N SER A 39 24.41 -17.13 -0.49
CA SER A 39 24.17 -15.68 -0.38
C SER A 39 24.24 -15.00 -1.75
N SER A 40 25.29 -15.29 -2.52
CA SER A 40 25.46 -14.75 -3.88
C SER A 40 24.31 -15.16 -4.80
N ARG A 41 23.82 -16.41 -4.71
CA ARG A 41 22.64 -16.88 -5.46
C ARG A 41 21.37 -16.14 -5.05
N HIS A 42 21.12 -15.98 -3.74
CA HIS A 42 19.98 -15.22 -3.24
C HIS A 42 20.03 -13.76 -3.71
N MET A 43 21.21 -13.14 -3.67
CA MET A 43 21.41 -11.77 -4.17
C MET A 43 21.12 -11.67 -5.68
N ALA A 44 21.64 -12.60 -6.49
CA ALA A 44 21.40 -12.64 -7.92
C ALA A 44 19.90 -12.73 -8.24
N LEU A 45 19.18 -13.69 -7.62
CA LEU A 45 17.73 -13.83 -7.81
C LEU A 45 16.96 -12.59 -7.36
N THR A 46 17.30 -12.03 -6.19
CA THR A 46 16.63 -10.83 -5.66
C THR A 46 16.86 -9.64 -6.59
N SER A 47 18.07 -9.45 -7.10
CA SER A 47 18.37 -8.38 -8.06
C SER A 47 17.60 -8.53 -9.37
N GLU A 48 17.40 -9.76 -9.86
CA GLU A 48 16.60 -10.02 -11.05
C GLU A 48 15.12 -9.66 -10.82
N VAL A 49 14.56 -10.04 -9.67
CA VAL A 49 13.18 -9.70 -9.28
C VAL A 49 13.02 -8.19 -9.16
N LEU A 50 13.91 -7.52 -8.43
CA LEU A 50 13.87 -6.06 -8.26
C LEU A 50 14.02 -5.34 -9.59
N HIS A 51 14.86 -5.85 -10.50
CA HIS A 51 15.01 -5.29 -11.85
C HIS A 51 13.69 -5.39 -12.63
N LYS A 52 13.06 -6.58 -12.65
CA LYS A 52 11.76 -6.79 -13.31
C LYS A 52 10.68 -5.89 -12.71
N GLN A 53 10.61 -5.79 -11.38
CA GLN A 53 9.70 -4.90 -10.68
C GLN A 53 9.93 -3.42 -11.06
N SER A 54 11.19 -2.97 -11.11
CA SER A 54 11.54 -1.60 -11.52
C SER A 54 11.07 -1.28 -12.94
N VAL A 55 11.27 -2.19 -13.89
CA VAL A 55 10.80 -2.02 -15.27
C VAL A 55 9.28 -1.88 -15.32
N ILE A 56 8.56 -2.69 -14.55
CA ILE A 56 7.10 -2.62 -14.49
C ILE A 56 6.65 -1.31 -13.85
N ILE A 57 7.22 -0.91 -12.71
CA ILE A 57 6.88 0.34 -12.03
C ILE A 57 7.11 1.53 -12.97
N LYS A 58 8.20 1.56 -13.73
CA LYS A 58 8.44 2.58 -14.76
C LYS A 58 7.32 2.64 -15.81
N ARG A 59 6.76 1.48 -16.21
CA ARG A 59 5.61 1.43 -17.13
C ARG A 59 4.33 1.91 -16.45
N VAL A 60 4.11 1.55 -15.18
CA VAL A 60 2.96 2.04 -14.39
C VAL A 60 2.98 3.55 -14.26
N CYS A 61 4.13 4.15 -13.95
CA CYS A 61 4.29 5.61 -13.88
C CYS A 61 4.03 6.31 -15.24
N LYS A 62 4.27 5.61 -16.37
CA LYS A 62 3.88 6.12 -17.70
C LYS A 62 2.38 6.01 -17.96
N LEU A 63 1.72 4.98 -17.42
CA LEU A 63 0.28 4.76 -17.58
C LEU A 63 -0.54 5.74 -16.74
N PHE A 64 -0.06 6.09 -15.55
CA PHE A 64 -0.68 7.06 -14.65
C PHE A 64 0.24 8.26 -14.44
N PRO A 65 0.38 9.15 -15.44
CA PRO A 65 1.23 10.32 -15.31
C PRO A 65 0.66 11.26 -14.25
N GLN A 66 1.43 11.49 -13.19
CA GLN A 66 1.14 12.52 -12.20
C GLN A 66 1.90 13.79 -12.56
N ARG A 67 1.18 14.91 -12.70
CA ARG A 67 1.76 16.22 -13.07
C ARG A 67 1.39 17.27 -12.04
N ARG A 68 2.34 18.15 -11.74
CA ARG A 68 2.06 19.43 -11.06
C ARG A 68 1.76 20.45 -12.14
N VAL A 69 0.60 21.09 -12.05
CA VAL A 69 0.20 22.12 -13.00
C VAL A 69 0.08 23.44 -12.25
N ASP A 70 0.83 24.42 -12.73
CA ASP A 70 0.75 25.79 -12.26
C ASP A 70 -0.29 26.50 -13.12
N THR A 71 -1.41 26.93 -12.52
CA THR A 71 -2.33 27.84 -13.20
C THR A 71 -1.68 29.21 -13.27
N ASP A 72 -1.11 29.54 -14.42
CA ASP A 72 -0.82 30.92 -14.79
C ASP A 72 -2.09 31.50 -15.43
N GLY A 73 -2.78 32.40 -14.72
CA GLY A 73 -3.94 33.12 -15.23
C GLY A 73 -5.28 32.82 -14.55
N GLU A 74 -5.96 33.92 -14.20
CA GLU A 74 -7.30 33.99 -13.59
C GLU A 74 -8.33 33.08 -14.29
N ARG A 75 -8.74 32.02 -13.61
CA ARG A 75 -10.01 31.34 -13.90
C ARG A 75 -11.06 31.84 -12.92
N LYS A 76 -12.30 31.99 -13.40
CA LYS A 76 -13.49 32.51 -12.69
C LYS A 76 -13.89 31.76 -11.40
N ASP A 77 -13.11 30.77 -10.97
CA ASP A 77 -13.43 29.89 -9.85
C ASP A 77 -12.79 30.35 -8.52
N GLY A 78 -12.09 31.48 -8.47
CA GLY A 78 -11.54 32.07 -7.24
C GLY A 78 -10.36 31.30 -6.60
N PHE A 79 -10.02 30.11 -7.10
CA PHE A 79 -8.91 29.30 -6.62
C PHE A 79 -7.71 29.39 -7.57
N SER A 80 -6.91 30.44 -7.43
CA SER A 80 -5.60 30.54 -8.09
C SER A 80 -4.55 29.76 -7.31
N GLY A 81 -3.98 28.70 -7.91
CA GLY A 81 -2.75 28.11 -7.42
C GLY A 81 -2.48 26.69 -7.90
N GLN A 82 -1.26 26.22 -7.63
CA GLN A 82 -0.75 24.92 -8.07
C GLN A 82 -1.62 23.75 -7.62
N TYR A 83 -1.88 22.82 -8.53
CA TYR A 83 -2.64 21.59 -8.27
C TYR A 83 -1.92 20.38 -8.85
N TYR A 84 -2.22 19.20 -8.31
CA TYR A 84 -1.75 17.94 -8.86
C TYR A 84 -2.83 17.32 -9.74
N GLN A 85 -2.40 16.63 -10.79
CA GLN A 85 -3.27 15.96 -11.74
C GLN A 85 -2.78 14.52 -11.94
N ILE A 86 -3.69 13.55 -12.00
CA ILE A 86 -3.40 12.16 -12.37
C ILE A 86 -4.19 11.82 -13.63
N SER A 87 -3.51 11.40 -14.69
CA SER A 87 -4.17 11.02 -15.97
C SER A 87 -5.21 12.05 -16.46
N ASN A 88 -4.85 13.34 -16.38
CA ASN A 88 -5.70 14.49 -16.70
C ASN A 88 -6.89 14.80 -15.75
N ALA A 89 -7.03 14.10 -14.62
CA ALA A 89 -8.02 14.43 -13.58
C ALA A 89 -7.38 15.18 -12.41
N ARG A 90 -7.98 16.30 -11.96
CA ARG A 90 -7.48 17.08 -10.82
C ARG A 90 -7.60 16.30 -9.51
N LEU A 91 -6.53 16.31 -8.73
CA LEU A 91 -6.53 15.80 -7.36
C LEU A 91 -7.01 16.89 -6.40
N PRO A 92 -7.74 16.52 -5.33
CA PRO A 92 -8.16 17.47 -4.31
C PRO A 92 -6.94 18.14 -3.71
N ARG A 93 -7.08 19.44 -3.42
CA ARG A 93 -6.07 20.21 -2.70
C ARG A 93 -6.14 19.84 -1.22
N GLU A 94 -5.02 19.36 -0.70
CA GLU A 94 -4.90 18.98 0.71
C GLU A 94 -5.99 17.98 1.12
N LEU A 95 -6.72 18.26 2.21
CA LEU A 95 -7.85 17.47 2.68
C LEU A 95 -9.21 18.05 2.28
N ASP A 96 -9.26 19.07 1.40
CA ASP A 96 -10.53 19.70 1.02
C ASP A 96 -11.16 19.03 -0.22
N PRO A 97 -12.26 18.27 -0.06
CA PRO A 97 -12.95 17.62 -1.18
C PRO A 97 -13.72 18.59 -2.07
N HIS A 98 -13.98 19.83 -1.64
CA HIS A 98 -14.75 20.82 -2.41
C HIS A 98 -13.88 21.60 -3.41
N SER A 99 -12.56 21.43 -3.35
CA SER A 99 -11.60 22.05 -4.27
C SER A 99 -11.74 21.59 -5.73
N VAL A 100 -12.40 20.46 -5.98
CA VAL A 100 -12.58 19.85 -7.30
C VAL A 100 -14.06 19.44 -7.49
N PRO A 101 -14.64 19.59 -8.69
CA PRO A 101 -15.99 19.11 -8.97
C PRO A 101 -16.14 17.61 -8.64
N SER A 102 -17.29 17.23 -8.06
CA SER A 102 -17.52 15.86 -7.55
C SER A 102 -17.29 14.74 -8.56
N VAL A 103 -17.59 14.98 -9.84
CA VAL A 103 -17.37 14.01 -10.94
C VAL A 103 -15.88 13.83 -11.22
N GLU A 104 -15.12 14.93 -11.26
CA GLU A 104 -13.67 14.90 -11.49
C GLU A 104 -12.93 14.34 -10.27
N LEU A 105 -13.40 14.64 -9.06
CA LEU A 105 -12.91 14.07 -7.80
C LEU A 105 -13.10 12.55 -7.77
N ALA A 106 -14.29 12.04 -8.13
CA ALA A 106 -14.54 10.61 -8.15
C ALA A 106 -13.64 9.89 -9.17
N ALA A 107 -13.43 10.49 -10.35
CA ALA A 107 -12.52 9.97 -11.37
C ALA A 107 -11.06 9.95 -10.89
N SER A 108 -10.58 11.03 -10.26
CA SER A 108 -9.21 11.11 -9.76
C SER A 108 -8.95 10.12 -8.63
N LEU A 109 -9.90 9.95 -7.70
CA LEU A 109 -9.85 8.90 -6.67
C LEU A 109 -9.85 7.49 -7.27
N GLY A 110 -10.64 7.24 -8.31
CA GLY A 110 -10.64 5.98 -9.03
C GLY A 110 -9.27 5.62 -9.62
N TYR A 111 -8.59 6.59 -10.25
CA TYR A 111 -7.23 6.40 -10.76
C TYR A 111 -6.22 6.10 -9.64
N MET A 112 -6.34 6.77 -8.49
CA MET A 112 -5.47 6.52 -7.33
C MET A 112 -5.67 5.10 -6.78
N VAL A 113 -6.91 4.63 -6.69
CA VAL A 113 -7.22 3.25 -6.27
C VAL A 113 -6.63 2.24 -7.24
N GLN A 114 -6.76 2.47 -8.55
CA GLN A 114 -6.20 1.58 -9.57
C GLN A 114 -4.67 1.55 -9.53
N LEU A 115 -4.03 2.70 -9.37
CA LEU A 115 -2.58 2.81 -9.19
C LEU A 115 -2.11 1.99 -7.99
N LEU A 116 -2.77 2.16 -6.84
CA LEU A 116 -2.44 1.45 -5.60
C LEU A 116 -2.62 -0.06 -5.74
N ASN A 117 -3.73 -0.50 -6.33
CA ASN A 117 -3.99 -1.92 -6.60
C ASN A 117 -2.91 -2.54 -7.50
N LEU A 118 -2.44 -1.79 -8.50
CA LEU A 118 -1.40 -2.26 -9.42
C LEU A 118 -0.03 -2.33 -8.74
N VAL A 119 0.33 -1.29 -7.97
CA VAL A 119 1.60 -1.22 -7.23
C VAL A 119 1.67 -2.30 -6.14
N CYS A 120 0.62 -2.49 -5.34
CA CYS A 120 0.58 -3.52 -4.31
C CYS A 120 0.78 -4.92 -4.89
N ARG A 121 0.17 -5.21 -6.06
CA ARG A 121 0.34 -6.50 -6.75
C ARG A 121 1.77 -6.71 -7.24
N TYR A 122 2.39 -5.69 -7.83
CA TYR A 122 3.74 -5.82 -8.39
C TYR A 122 4.85 -5.82 -7.33
N LEU A 123 4.65 -5.10 -6.22
CA LEU A 123 5.57 -5.10 -5.08
C LEU A 123 5.36 -6.29 -4.13
N ALA A 124 4.34 -7.12 -4.37
CA ALA A 124 3.90 -8.16 -3.43
C ALA A 124 3.72 -7.62 -1.99
N ALA A 125 3.35 -6.34 -1.87
CA ALA A 125 3.22 -5.66 -0.59
C ALA A 125 1.81 -5.89 -0.02
N PRO A 126 1.68 -6.28 1.26
CA PRO A 126 0.37 -6.45 1.86
C PRO A 126 -0.35 -5.11 1.97
N ALA A 127 -1.54 -5.01 1.38
CA ALA A 127 -2.43 -3.88 1.56
C ALA A 127 -3.36 -4.15 2.75
N LEU A 128 -3.42 -3.23 3.71
CA LEU A 128 -4.31 -3.33 4.87
C LEU A 128 -5.80 -3.25 4.47
N HIS A 129 -6.07 -2.47 3.43
CA HIS A 129 -7.42 -2.26 2.90
C HIS A 129 -7.56 -2.97 1.55
N ASN A 130 -8.70 -3.60 1.34
CA ASN A 130 -9.08 -4.10 0.03
C ASN A 130 -9.70 -2.96 -0.78
N SER A 131 -9.52 -3.03 -2.09
CA SER A 131 -10.13 -2.08 -3.01
C SER A 131 -10.72 -2.77 -4.22
N GLY A 132 -11.80 -2.20 -4.74
CA GLY A 132 -12.50 -2.61 -5.94
C GLY A 132 -12.51 -1.43 -6.90
N PHE A 133 -11.75 -1.55 -7.98
CA PHE A 133 -11.72 -0.53 -9.02
C PHE A 133 -12.98 -0.63 -9.88
N ALA A 134 -13.73 0.46 -9.95
CA ALA A 134 -14.92 0.60 -10.79
C ALA A 134 -14.96 2.01 -11.42
N GLY A 135 -13.81 2.51 -11.86
CA GLY A 135 -13.67 3.88 -12.37
C GLY A 135 -14.00 4.90 -11.28
N SER A 136 -14.90 5.83 -11.58
CA SER A 136 -15.38 6.84 -10.62
C SER A 136 -16.09 6.23 -9.41
N CYS A 137 -16.65 5.03 -9.55
CA CYS A 137 -17.42 4.33 -8.51
C CYS A 137 -16.56 3.37 -7.67
N SER A 138 -15.26 3.63 -7.58
CA SER A 138 -14.34 2.77 -6.83
C SER A 138 -14.72 2.66 -5.34
N ARG A 139 -14.39 1.53 -4.72
CA ARG A 139 -14.76 1.23 -3.33
C ARG A 139 -13.55 0.75 -2.58
N ILE A 140 -13.39 1.22 -1.36
CA ILE A 140 -12.38 0.74 -0.42
C ILE A 140 -13.11 0.13 0.76
N TRP A 141 -12.65 -1.03 1.23
CA TRP A 141 -13.18 -1.64 2.44
C TRP A 141 -12.07 -2.30 3.24
N GLN A 142 -12.24 -2.29 4.56
CA GLN A 142 -11.38 -3.03 5.46
C GLN A 142 -11.84 -4.49 5.54
N ARG A 143 -10.89 -5.41 5.66
CA ARG A 143 -11.19 -6.82 5.95
C ARG A 143 -11.54 -6.97 7.41
N ASP A 144 -12.62 -7.69 7.70
CA ASP A 144 -12.94 -8.07 9.08
C ASP A 144 -12.00 -9.17 9.59
N SER A 145 -11.46 -10.03 8.70
CA SER A 145 -10.45 -11.04 9.05
C SER A 145 -9.63 -11.51 7.84
N TYR A 146 -8.56 -12.28 8.09
CA TYR A 146 -7.79 -12.93 7.01
C TYR A 146 -8.67 -13.85 6.15
N TRP A 147 -9.63 -14.54 6.75
CA TRP A 147 -10.49 -15.49 6.02
C TRP A 147 -11.72 -14.85 5.38
N ASN A 148 -12.12 -13.65 5.82
CA ASN A 148 -13.28 -12.95 5.28
C ASN A 148 -12.86 -11.64 4.58
N ALA A 149 -12.72 -11.70 3.25
CA ALA A 149 -12.38 -10.55 2.42
C ALA A 149 -13.61 -9.78 1.91
N CYS A 150 -14.82 -10.26 2.20
CA CYS A 150 -16.05 -9.67 1.70
C CYS A 150 -16.28 -8.28 2.32
N PRO A 151 -16.77 -7.30 1.54
CA PRO A 151 -17.07 -5.98 2.06
C PRO A 151 -18.21 -6.06 3.07
N SER A 152 -17.91 -5.85 4.35
CA SER A 152 -18.95 -5.68 5.37
C SER A 152 -19.54 -4.28 5.22
N ARG A 153 -20.87 -4.16 5.31
CA ARG A 153 -21.60 -2.89 5.08
C ARG A 153 -21.12 -1.75 6.00
N ARG A 154 -20.42 -2.06 7.10
CA ARG A 154 -19.93 -1.10 8.10
C ARG A 154 -18.64 -0.38 7.71
N TYR A 155 -17.84 -0.91 6.79
CA TYR A 155 -16.50 -0.38 6.48
C TYR A 155 -16.28 -0.05 4.99
N ILE A 156 -17.36 0.12 4.22
CA ILE A 156 -17.26 0.52 2.82
C ILE A 156 -17.18 2.05 2.75
N VAL A 157 -16.05 2.56 2.27
CA VAL A 157 -15.90 3.99 1.93
C VAL A 157 -16.12 4.12 0.42
N PRO A 158 -17.27 4.66 -0.04
CA PRO A 158 -17.47 4.96 -1.45
C PRO A 158 -16.62 6.17 -1.86
N THR A 159 -15.90 6.10 -2.99
CA THR A 159 -15.19 7.27 -3.53
C THR A 159 -16.11 8.26 -4.26
N THR A 160 -17.38 7.91 -4.46
CA THR A 160 -18.43 8.81 -4.97
C THR A 160 -19.18 9.45 -3.80
N MET A 161 -19.10 10.79 -3.67
CA MET A 161 -19.94 11.54 -2.71
C MET A 161 -21.42 11.67 -3.11
N ALA A 162 -21.84 11.06 -4.22
CA ALA A 162 -23.22 11.19 -4.71
C ALA A 162 -24.30 10.53 -3.83
N ASN A 163 -23.94 9.75 -2.80
CA ASN A 163 -24.90 9.02 -1.95
C ASN A 163 -24.78 9.36 -0.46
N PHE A 164 -24.34 10.57 -0.09
CA PHE A 164 -24.52 11.05 1.30
C PHE A 164 -25.93 11.62 1.56
N SER A 165 -26.77 11.73 0.54
CA SER A 165 -28.18 12.10 0.67
C SER A 165 -29.08 10.89 0.43
N LEU A 166 -29.42 10.18 1.52
CA LEU A 166 -30.67 9.41 1.76
C LEU A 166 -30.42 8.33 2.82
N SER A 167 -30.22 8.78 4.07
CA SER A 167 -30.52 7.99 5.27
C SER A 167 -31.04 8.93 6.35
N SER A 168 -32.04 9.74 5.99
CA SER A 168 -32.82 10.56 6.92
C SER A 168 -34.30 10.30 6.65
N SER A 169 -34.82 9.20 7.22
CA SER A 169 -36.22 8.85 7.52
C SER A 169 -36.28 7.31 7.64
N SER A 170 -36.83 6.68 8.67
CA SER A 170 -37.86 7.08 9.63
C SER A 170 -37.75 6.21 10.88
N THR A 171 -38.02 6.81 12.04
CA THR A 171 -38.53 6.12 13.25
C THR A 171 -39.75 5.27 12.96
#